data_AF-A0A920T025-F1
#
_entry.id   AF-A0A920T025-F1
#
_cell.length_a   1.000
_cell.length_b   1.000
_cell.length_c   1.000
_cell.angle_alpha   90.00
_cell.angle_beta   90.00
_cell.angle_gamma   90.00
#
_symmetry.space_group_name_H-M   'P 1'
#
loop_
_entity.id
_entity.type
_entity.pdbx_description
1 polymer ?
#
loop_
_entity_poly.entity_id
_entity_poly.type
_entity_poly.pdbx_seq_one_letter_code
_entity_poly.pdbx_strand_id
1 'polypeptide(L)' 'MDLPKEIILEISEYAGISCYICGKKLCPWTIIGYSGIYFCRNECYV' A
#
# COMPACT_ATOMS: atom_id res chain seq x y z
N MET A 1 -1.95 18.29 -5.08
CA MET A 1 -2.18 18.44 -3.63
C MET A 1 -1.23 17.50 -2.95
N ASP A 2 -0.25 18.03 -2.23
CA ASP A 2 0.64 17.21 -1.40
C ASP A 2 -0.05 16.98 -0.05
N LEU A 3 -0.69 15.82 0.10
CA LEU A 3 -1.20 15.38 1.39
C LEU A 3 -0.01 15.05 2.30
N PRO A 4 -0.04 15.45 3.59
CA PRO A 4 0.92 14.99 4.58
C PRO A 4 1.04 13.47 4.59
N LYS A 5 2.28 12.98 4.71
CA LYS A 5 2.59 11.54 4.71
C LYS A 5 1.84 10.78 5.80
N GLU A 6 1.62 11.40 6.95
CA GLU A 6 0.86 10.84 8.07
C GLU A 6 -0.61 10.55 7.67
N ILE A 7 -1.28 11.51 7.06
CA ILE A 7 -2.67 11.37 6.60
C ILE A 7 -2.77 10.27 5.53
N ILE A 8 -1.80 10.18 4.63
CA ILE A 8 -1.74 9.12 3.62
C ILE A 8 -1.67 7.75 4.30
N LEU A 9 -0.84 7.59 5.33
CA LEU A 9 -0.69 6.34 6.07
C LEU A 9 -1.98 5.97 6.82
N GLU A 10 -2.62 6.94 7.48
CA GLU A 10 -3.91 6.73 8.16
C GLU A 10 -5.01 6.26 7.21
N ILE A 11 -5.14 6.89 6.04
CA ILE A 11 -6.11 6.46 5.01
C ILE A 11 -5.81 5.05 4.53
N SER A 12 -4.53 4.73 4.33
CA SER A 12 -4.09 3.40 3.87
C SER A 12 -4.39 2.32 4.90
N GLU A 13 -4.21 2.65 6.17
CA GLU A 13 -4.55 1.78 7.30
C GLU A 13 -6.05 1.57 7.42
N TYR A 14 -6.83 2.65 7.36
CA TYR A 14 -8.29 2.59 7.36
C TYR A 14 -8.83 1.73 6.20
N ALA A 15 -8.26 1.88 5.00
CA ALA A 15 -8.65 1.11 3.82
C ALA A 15 -8.08 -0.32 3.80
N GLY A 16 -7.33 -0.75 4.82
CA GLY A 16 -6.77 -2.10 4.92
C GLY A 16 -5.77 -2.44 3.81
N ILE A 17 -5.12 -1.43 3.24
CA ILE A 17 -4.28 -1.59 2.06
C ILE A 17 -2.96 -2.25 2.47
N SER A 18 -2.87 -3.54 2.15
CA SER A 18 -1.73 -4.38 2.48
C SER A 18 -1.31 -5.19 1.26
N CYS A 19 -0.02 -5.53 1.21
CA CYS A 19 0.48 -6.42 0.19
C CYS A 19 -0.13 -7.80 0.35
N TYR A 20 -0.73 -8.31 -0.72
CA TYR A 20 -1.32 -9.64 -0.75
C TYR A 20 -0.30 -10.75 -0.45
N ILE A 21 0.96 -10.58 -0.87
CA ILE A 21 2.00 -11.60 -0.71
C ILE A 21 2.60 -11.59 0.70
N CYS A 22 3.05 -10.42 1.17
CA CYS A 22 3.85 -10.33 2.41
C CYS A 22 3.13 -9.64 3.57
N GLY A 23 1.89 -9.19 3.38
CA GLY A 23 1.10 -8.49 4.41
C GLY A 23 1.61 -7.09 4.78
N LYS A 24 2.70 -6.60 4.15
CA LYS A 24 3.27 -5.27 4.43
C LYS A 24 2.23 -4.18 4.15
N LYS A 25 2.09 -3.21 5.07
CA LYS A 25 1.29 -2.00 4.85
C LYS A 25 1.85 -1.24 3.65
N LEU A 26 0.99 -0.87 2.70
CA LEU A 26 1.43 -0.20 1.49
C LEU A 26 0.95 1.26 1.45
N CYS A 27 1.81 2.13 0.91
CA CYS A 27 1.41 3.50 0.56
C CYS A 27 0.78 3.50 -0.84
N PRO A 28 -0.31 4.26 -1.08
CA PRO A 28 -1.01 4.36 -2.37
C PRO A 28 -0.08 4.55 -3.56
N TRP A 29 0.95 5.37 -3.37
CA TRP A 29 1.93 5.78 -4.37
C TRP A 29 2.97 4.70 -4.72
N THR A 30 3.10 3.67 -3.88
CA THR A 30 4.09 2.59 -4.02
C THR A 30 3.44 1.24 -4.32
N ILE A 31 2.13 1.24 -4.55
CA ILE A 31 1.35 0.03 -4.84
C ILE A 31 1.35 -0.25 -6.33
N ILE A 32 1.44 -1.54 -6.65
CA ILE A 32 1.09 -2.05 -7.96
C ILE A 32 -0.05 -3.03 -7.74
N GLY A 33 -1.16 -2.87 -8.45
CA GLY A 33 -2.34 -3.70 -8.19
C GLY A 33 -3.44 -3.51 -9.21
N TYR A 34 -4.32 -4.50 -9.27
CA TYR A 34 -5.53 -4.50 -10.09
C TYR A 34 -6.69 -4.96 -9.22
N SER A 35 -7.84 -4.27 -9.31
CA SER A 35 -9.09 -4.47 -8.56
C SER A 35 -9.04 -5.47 -7.40
N GLY A 36 -8.69 -4.98 -6.21
CA GLY A 36 -8.77 -5.74 -4.95
C GLY A 36 -7.50 -6.51 -4.56
N ILE A 37 -6.47 -6.55 -5.41
CA ILE A 37 -5.19 -7.17 -5.10
C ILE A 37 -4.08 -6.11 -5.20
N TYR A 38 -3.37 -5.89 -4.10
CA TYR A 38 -2.28 -4.93 -4.00
C TYR A 38 -0.95 -5.65 -3.75
N PHE A 39 0.08 -5.23 -4.47
CA PHE A 39 1.44 -5.76 -4.34
C PHE A 39 2.41 -4.66 -3.94
N CYS A 40 3.37 -5.04 -3.10
CA CYS A 40 4.56 -4.25 -2.85
C CYS A 40 5.40 -4.18 -4.14
N ARG A 41 6.00 -3.03 -4.45
CA ARG A 41 6.82 -2.87 -5.66
C ARG A 41 8.14 -3.64 -5.53
N ASN A 42 8.16 -4.91 -5.97
CA ASN A 42 9.33 -5.80 -6.04
C ASN A 42 10.07 -6.08 -4.71
N GLU A 43 9.49 -5.78 -3.54
CA GLU A 43 10.12 -6.07 -2.24
C GLU A 43 9.73 -7.44 -1.65
N CYS A 44 8.88 -8.19 -2.35
CA CYS A 44 8.22 -9.38 -1.81
C CYS A 44 8.94 -10.69 -2.20
N TYR A 45 9.82 -10.64 -3.21
CA TYR A 45 10.64 -11.77 -3.63
C TYR A 45 11.87 -11.83 -2.72
N VAL A 46 11.79 -12.63 -1.66
CA VAL A 46 12.95 -13.11 -0.88
C VAL A 46 13.27 -14.51 -1.35
#